data_AF-A0A7C6BM20-F1
#
_entry.id   AF-A0A7C6BM20-F1
#
_cell.length_a   1.000
_cell.length_b   1.000
_cell.length_c   1.000
_cell.angle_alpha   90.00
_cell.angle_beta   90.00
_cell.angle_gamma   90.00
#
_symmetry.space_group_name_H-M   'P 1'
#
loop_
_entity.id
_entity.type
_entity.pdbx_description
1 polymer ?
#
loop_
_entity_poly.entity_id
_entity_poly.type
_entity_poly.pdbx_seq_one_letter_code
_entity_poly.pdbx_strand_id
1 'polypeptide(L)'
;MASSNFAEEQPAEQQDKVVITVVGKDRVGIIAAVTSLLAENQVNIEDITQKILNEYFTMILIGDLSHCAISLADLKKHLIQKGEEIGVQIFLQHTSVFQAMHRI
;
A
#
# COMPACT_ATOMS: atom_id res chain seq x y z
N MET A 1 10.56 25.09 -40.90
CA MET A 1 11.71 24.35 -40.36
C MET A 1 12.26 25.17 -39.20
N ALA A 2 12.34 24.72 -37.96
CA ALA A 2 12.04 23.44 -37.34
C ALA A 2 11.37 23.70 -35.98
N SER A 3 10.44 22.82 -35.62
CA SER A 3 9.76 22.76 -34.33
C SER A 3 10.78 22.55 -33.22
N SER A 4 10.81 23.45 -32.23
CA SER A 4 11.51 23.23 -30.96
C SER A 4 10.58 22.46 -30.03
N ASN A 5 11.02 21.25 -29.69
CA ASN A 5 10.35 20.21 -28.91
C ASN A 5 9.65 20.69 -27.62
N PHE A 6 8.46 20.13 -27.42
CA PHE A 6 7.91 19.82 -26.11
C PHE A 6 8.77 18.75 -25.43
N ALA A 7 9.21 19.05 -24.22
CA ALA A 7 9.40 18.04 -23.19
C ALA A 7 9.10 18.75 -21.87
N GLU A 8 7.87 18.55 -21.37
CA GLU A 8 7.57 18.79 -19.97
C GLU A 8 8.54 17.93 -19.16
N GLU A 9 9.44 18.56 -18.41
CA GLU A 9 10.17 17.90 -17.34
C GLU A 9 9.13 17.52 -16.27
N GLN A 10 8.59 16.31 -16.35
CA GLN A 10 7.92 15.69 -15.22
C GLN A 10 8.99 15.48 -14.13
N PRO A 11 8.86 16.07 -12.93
CA PRO A 11 9.77 15.76 -11.84
C PRO A 11 9.68 14.26 -11.55
N ALA A 12 10.83 13.61 -11.39
CA ALA A 12 10.90 12.24 -10.94
C ALA A 12 10.40 12.13 -9.49
N GLU A 13 9.09 12.05 -9.28
CA GLU A 13 8.53 11.44 -8.09
C GLU A 13 8.82 9.95 -8.19
N GLN A 14 9.97 9.54 -7.66
CA GLN A 14 10.17 8.15 -7.29
C GLN A 14 9.23 7.86 -6.13
N GLN A 15 7.95 7.59 -6.46
CA GLN A 15 6.87 7.45 -5.50
C GLN A 15 7.17 6.31 -4.52
N ASP A 16 7.51 6.67 -3.28
CA ASP A 16 7.81 5.78 -2.15
C ASP A 16 6.50 5.14 -1.63
N LYS A 17 5.81 4.46 -2.55
CA LYS A 17 4.45 3.97 -2.37
C LYS A 17 4.45 2.48 -2.14
N VAL A 18 3.43 2.03 -1.42
CA VAL A 18 3.15 0.63 -1.17
C VAL A 18 1.73 0.27 -1.56
N VAL A 19 1.55 -0.97 -1.99
CA VAL A 19 0.25 -1.62 -2.10
C VAL A 19 0.13 -2.60 -0.94
N ILE A 20 -0.93 -2.45 -0.17
CA ILE A 20 -1.25 -3.32 0.96
C ILE A 20 -2.53 -4.07 0.63
N THR A 21 -2.46 -5.40 0.66
CA THR A 21 -3.60 -6.28 0.41
C THR A 21 -3.95 -7.03 1.68
N VAL A 22 -5.21 -6.96 2.09
CA VAL A 22 -5.75 -7.65 3.26
C VAL A 22 -6.82 -8.63 2.79
N VAL A 23 -6.71 -9.89 3.20
CA VAL A 23 -7.67 -10.96 2.86
C VAL A 23 -7.96 -11.81 4.09
N GLY A 24 -9.22 -12.02 4.42
CA GLY A 24 -9.59 -12.92 5.52
C GLY A 24 -11.09 -13.05 5.69
N LYS A 25 -11.52 -13.86 6.66
CA LYS A 25 -12.96 -13.93 6.99
C LYS A 25 -13.40 -12.60 7.60
N ASP A 26 -14.53 -12.09 7.12
CA ASP A 26 -15.05 -10.81 7.59
C ASP A 26 -15.26 -10.81 9.11
N ARG A 27 -14.78 -9.77 9.77
CA ARG A 27 -14.96 -9.53 11.19
C ARG A 27 -14.88 -8.04 11.49
N VAL A 28 -15.57 -7.63 12.55
CA VAL A 28 -15.49 -6.26 13.05
C VAL A 28 -14.05 -5.93 13.44
N GLY A 29 -13.57 -4.77 13.00
CA GLY A 29 -12.29 -4.19 13.42
C GLY A 29 -11.12 -4.34 12.46
N ILE A 30 -11.26 -5.04 11.31
CA ILE A 30 -10.16 -5.18 10.34
C ILE A 30 -9.64 -3.81 9.87
N ILE A 31 -10.54 -2.95 9.38
CA ILE A 31 -10.17 -1.62 8.87
C ILE A 31 -9.51 -0.80 9.97
N ALA A 32 -10.11 -0.76 11.16
CA ALA A 32 -9.58 0.00 12.30
C ALA A 32 -8.17 -0.48 12.67
N ALA A 33 -7.96 -1.80 12.80
CA ALA A 33 -6.67 -2.36 13.17
C ALA A 33 -5.57 -2.01 12.15
N VAL A 34 -5.87 -2.12 10.85
CA VAL A 34 -4.90 -1.83 9.79
C VAL A 34 -4.63 -0.33 9.70
N THR A 35 -5.67 0.48 9.63
CA THR A 35 -5.51 1.95 9.47
C THR A 35 -4.90 2.62 10.69
N SER A 36 -5.20 2.15 11.91
CA SER A 36 -4.51 2.63 13.12
C SER A 36 -3.02 2.32 13.09
N LEU A 37 -2.63 1.11 12.71
CA LEU A 37 -1.21 0.75 12.57
C LEU A 37 -0.51 1.63 11.54
N LEU A 38 -1.14 1.89 10.39
CA LEU A 38 -0.60 2.78 9.38
C LEU A 38 -0.46 4.22 9.90
N ALA A 39 -1.48 4.73 10.59
CA ALA A 39 -1.46 6.07 11.18
C ALA A 39 -0.39 6.23 12.27
N GLU A 40 -0.23 5.24 13.16
CA GLU A 40 0.82 5.19 14.18
C GLU A 40 2.22 5.25 13.58
N ASN A 41 2.39 4.70 12.37
CA ASN A 41 3.65 4.71 11.64
C ASN A 41 3.76 5.85 10.61
N GLN A 42 2.83 6.81 10.62
CA GLN A 42 2.81 7.98 9.72
C GLN A 42 2.77 7.61 8.22
N VAL A 43 2.07 6.53 7.88
CA VAL A 43 1.79 6.15 6.49
C VAL A 43 0.52 6.85 6.03
N ASN A 44 0.61 7.67 4.98
CA ASN A 44 -0.55 8.32 4.40
C ASN A 44 -1.30 7.34 3.49
N ILE A 45 -2.63 7.32 3.58
CA ILE A 45 -3.48 6.47 2.73
C ILE A 45 -3.95 7.30 1.54
N GLU A 46 -3.46 6.99 0.35
CA GLU A 46 -3.84 7.71 -0.87
C GLU A 46 -5.14 7.16 -1.50
N ASP A 47 -5.30 5.85 -1.47
CA ASP A 47 -6.47 5.17 -2.02
C ASP A 47 -6.77 3.90 -1.22
N ILE A 48 -8.05 3.58 -1.09
CA ILE A 48 -8.55 2.39 -0.41
C ILE A 48 -9.77 1.86 -1.15
N THR A 49 -9.71 0.59 -1.51
CA THR A 49 -10.86 -0.15 -2.04
C THR A 49 -11.07 -1.40 -1.23
N GLN A 50 -12.33 -1.66 -0.88
CA GLN A 50 -12.73 -2.85 -0.13
C GLN A 50 -13.90 -3.55 -0.79
N LYS A 51 -13.94 -4.87 -0.66
CA LYS A 51 -15.00 -5.70 -1.20
C LYS A 51 -15.19 -6.96 -0.37
N ILE A 52 -16.44 -7.35 -0.21
CA ILE A 52 -16.79 -8.70 0.24
C ILE A 52 -16.82 -9.62 -0.98
N LEU A 53 -15.92 -10.61 -0.99
CA LEU A 53 -15.85 -11.67 -1.99
C LEU A 53 -16.29 -12.97 -1.34
N ASN A 54 -17.54 -13.37 -1.59
CA ASN A 54 -18.21 -14.48 -0.91
C ASN A 54 -18.27 -14.24 0.62
N GLU A 55 -17.60 -15.07 1.41
CA GLU A 55 -17.50 -14.94 2.88
C GLU A 55 -16.21 -14.22 3.32
N TYR A 56 -15.40 -13.75 2.37
CA TYR A 56 -14.10 -13.12 2.63
C TYR A 56 -14.17 -11.60 2.49
N PHE A 57 -13.63 -10.93 3.49
CA PHE A 57 -13.27 -9.52 3.41
C PHE A 57 -11.97 -9.37 2.63
N THR A 58 -11.98 -8.45 1.68
CA THR A 58 -10.82 -8.11 0.86
C THR A 58 -10.67 -6.60 0.86
N MET A 59 -9.45 -6.12 1.09
CA MET A 59 -9.14 -4.70 1.06
C MET A 59 -7.79 -4.49 0.40
N ILE A 60 -7.72 -3.52 -0.50
CA ILE A 60 -6.50 -3.09 -1.16
C ILE A 60 -6.33 -1.61 -0.83
N LEU A 61 -5.12 -1.23 -0.44
CA LEU A 61 -4.79 0.12 -0.03
C LEU A 61 -3.49 0.56 -0.69
N ILE A 62 -3.45 1.80 -1.17
CA ILE A 62 -2.23 2.46 -1.64
C ILE A 62 -1.78 3.42 -0.53
N GLY A 63 -0.56 3.20 -0.04
CA GLY A 63 0.04 4.01 1.00
C GLY A 63 1.27 4.75 0.51
N ASP A 64 1.47 5.98 0.98
CA ASP A 64 2.69 6.78 0.79
C ASP A 64 3.56 6.71 2.06
N LEU A 65 4.82 6.34 1.88
CA LEU A 65 5.81 6.16 2.94
C LEU A 65 6.72 7.37 3.15
N SER A 66 6.50 8.50 2.46
CA SER A 66 7.36 9.70 2.54
C SER A 66 7.58 10.23 3.97
N HIS A 67 6.66 9.93 4.89
CA HIS A 67 6.75 10.30 6.31
C HIS A 67 6.80 9.10 7.27
N CYS A 68 6.98 7.88 6.74
CA CYS A 68 6.93 6.67 7.53
C CYS A 68 8.03 6.66 8.61
N ALA A 69 7.64 6.39 9.85
CA ALA A 69 8.56 6.43 10.99
C ALA A 69 9.55 5.26 11.03
N ILE A 70 9.28 4.20 10.26
CA ILE A 70 10.01 2.92 10.30
C ILE A 70 10.36 2.44 8.90
N SER A 71 11.26 1.44 8.82
CA SER A 71 11.63 0.83 7.55
C SER A 71 10.47 0.05 6.92
N LEU A 72 10.50 -0.11 5.60
CA LEU A 72 9.57 -0.96 4.86
C LEU A 72 9.51 -2.39 5.41
N ALA A 73 10.66 -2.93 5.81
CA ALA A 73 10.78 -4.27 6.36
C ALA A 73 10.07 -4.39 7.72
N ASP A 74 10.23 -3.40 8.58
CA ASP A 74 9.57 -3.35 9.89
C ASP A 74 8.06 -3.14 9.75
N LEU A 75 7.64 -2.24 8.84
CA LEU A 75 6.22 -2.03 8.55
C LEU A 75 5.56 -3.31 8.06
N LYS A 76 6.22 -4.02 7.14
CA LYS A 76 5.76 -5.33 6.65
C LYS A 76 5.65 -6.34 7.79
N LYS A 77 6.65 -6.41 8.68
CA LYS A 77 6.63 -7.30 9.84
C LYS A 77 5.45 -6.98 10.78
N HIS A 78 5.25 -5.70 11.11
CA HIS A 78 4.15 -5.26 11.97
C HIS A 78 2.78 -5.58 11.35
N LEU A 79 2.61 -5.36 10.04
CA LEU A 79 1.37 -5.70 9.33
C LEU A 79 1.10 -7.21 9.33
N ILE A 80 2.11 -8.05 9.10
CA ILE A 80 1.96 -9.52 9.15
C ILE A 80 1.52 -9.95 10.56
N GLN A 81 2.21 -9.47 11.60
CA GLN A 81 1.88 -9.78 12.98
C GLN A 81 0.45 -9.31 13.32
N LYS A 82 0.06 -8.09 12.94
CA LYS A 82 -1.29 -7.58 13.14
C LYS A 82 -2.33 -8.43 12.42
N GLY A 83 -2.00 -8.89 11.21
CA GLY A 83 -2.83 -9.80 10.43
C GLY A 83 -3.10 -11.10 11.18
N GLU A 84 -2.06 -11.74 11.72
CA GLU A 84 -2.18 -12.95 12.53
C GLU A 84 -3.07 -12.73 13.77
N GLU A 85 -2.89 -11.62 14.48
CA GLU A 85 -3.68 -11.25 15.66
C GLU A 85 -5.18 -11.10 15.33
N ILE A 86 -5.50 -10.47 14.19
CA ILE A 86 -6.89 -10.26 13.75
C ILE A 86 -7.38 -11.35 12.78
N GLY A 87 -6.62 -12.44 12.62
CA GLY A 87 -6.93 -13.60 11.78
C GLY A 87 -7.27 -13.27 10.31
N VAL A 88 -6.45 -12.41 9.71
CA VAL A 88 -6.43 -12.10 8.28
C VAL A 88 -5.01 -12.22 7.75
N GLN A 89 -4.84 -12.37 6.44
CA GLN A 89 -3.54 -12.28 5.79
C GLN A 89 -3.33 -10.85 5.29
N ILE A 90 -2.14 -10.31 5.53
CA ILE A 90 -1.75 -8.98 5.05
C ILE A 90 -0.47 -9.11 4.22
N PHE A 91 -0.53 -8.62 2.99
CA PHE A 91 0.60 -8.52 2.08
C PHE A 91 0.95 -7.06 1.87
N LEU A 92 2.24 -6.74 1.90
CA LEU A 92 2.77 -5.43 1.57
C LEU A 92 3.76 -5.58 0.41
N GLN A 93 3.60 -4.73 -0.61
CA GLN A 93 4.47 -4.68 -1.79
C GLN A 93 4.85 -3.23 -2.08
N HIS A 94 6.12 -2.98 -2.38
CA HIS A 94 6.56 -1.67 -2.85
C HIS A 94 6.18 -1.49 -4.32
N THR A 95 5.72 -0.30 -4.71
CA THR A 95 5.21 -0.04 -6.07
C THR A 95 6.28 -0.15 -7.16
N SER A 96 7.57 -0.05 -6.81
CA SER A 96 8.68 -0.28 -7.75
C SER A 96 8.64 -1.65 -8.44
N VAL A 97 8.01 -2.65 -7.81
CA VAL A 97 7.80 -3.97 -8.41
C VAL A 97 6.96 -3.88 -9.70
N PHE A 98 5.99 -2.98 -9.77
CA PHE A 98 5.12 -2.81 -10.95
C PHE A 98 5.77 -1.98 -12.06
N GLN A 99 6.66 -1.05 -11.69
CA GLN A 99 7.45 -0.29 -12.66
C GLN A 99 8.46 -1.18 -13.40
N ALA A 100 8.99 -2.21 -12.74
CA ALA A 100 9.88 -3.18 -13.36
C ALA A 100 9.18 -4.07 -14.40
N MET A 101 7.87 -4.30 -14.29
CA MET A 101 7.10 -5.15 -15.21
C MET A 101 6.83 -4.49 -16.58
N HIS A 102 6.91 -3.16 -16.68
CA HIS A 102 6.71 -2.40 -17.92
C HIS A 102 8.02 -2.12 -18.70
N ARG A 103 9.14 -2.77 -18.32
CA ARG A 103 10.43 -2.69 -19.04
C ARG A 103 10.68 -3.92 -19.93
N ILE A 104 9.68 -4.38 -20.68
CA ILE A 104 9.82 -5.45 -21.68
C ILE A 104 9.33 -4.96 -23.04
#